data_AF-A0A496RAG4-F1
#
_entry.id   AF-A0A496RAG4-F1
#
_cell.length_a   1.000
_cell.length_b   1.000
_cell.length_c   1.000
_cell.angle_alpha   90.00
_cell.angle_beta   90.00
_cell.angle_gamma   90.00
#
_symmetry.space_group_name_H-M   'P 1'
#
loop_
_entity.id
_entity.type
_entity.pdbx_description
1 polymer ?
#
loop_
_entity_poly.entity_id
_entity_poly.type
_entity_poly.pdbx_seq_one_letter_code
_entity_poly.pdbx_strand_id
1 'polypeptide(L)'
;MAGIGFELQRVLKRGGMVGAFKAALAGIIIVAGPWLVSILGISFLYQISSTAFGEHGMLFTAAVVYSYAFSLFLFGGFHYIFTRYIADLIYVKENGRALGALVLAVVLVGILSAVPALVTVSFLDLKMLQFPGLYKSAAVLLFVTISLISLVMIFITLLKRY
;
A
#
# COMPACT_ATOMS: atom_id res chain seq x y z
N MET A 1 -7.32 13.70 1.04
CA MET A 1 -6.41 14.76 0.55
C MET A 1 -7.04 16.17 0.48
N ALA A 2 -8.36 16.32 0.48
CA ALA A 2 -9.07 17.61 0.25
C ALA A 2 -9.00 18.68 1.37
N GLY A 3 -8.00 18.66 2.27
CA GLY A 3 -7.90 19.63 3.38
C GLY A 3 -6.50 20.21 3.62
N ILE A 4 -5.46 19.50 3.17
CA ILE A 4 -4.07 19.89 3.45
C ILE A 4 -3.72 21.19 2.69
N GLY A 5 -4.17 21.33 1.44
CA GLY A 5 -3.97 22.55 0.66
C GLY A 5 -4.63 23.78 1.30
N PHE A 6 -5.84 23.62 1.86
CA PHE A 6 -6.54 24.70 2.55
C PHE A 6 -5.86 25.12 3.85
N GLU A 7 -5.30 24.17 4.62
CA GLU A 7 -4.51 24.50 5.81
C GLU A 7 -3.18 25.14 5.46
N LEU A 8 -2.47 24.65 4.44
CA LEU A 8 -1.26 25.28 3.93
C LEU A 8 -1.54 26.71 3.45
N GLN A 9 -2.64 26.91 2.72
CA GLN A 9 -3.09 28.23 2.28
C GLN A 9 -3.44 29.14 3.46
N ARG A 10 -4.04 28.60 4.54
CA ARG A 10 -4.33 29.36 5.76
C ARG A 10 -3.04 29.81 6.46
N VAL A 11 -2.01 28.95 6.51
CA VAL A 11 -0.69 29.30 7.06
C VAL A 11 0.00 30.38 6.22
N LEU A 12 -0.08 30.28 4.89
CA LEU A 12 0.40 31.31 3.96
C LEU A 12 -0.31 32.66 4.13
N LYS A 13 -1.63 32.64 4.35
CA LYS A 13 -2.45 33.84 4.58
C LYS A 13 -2.13 34.58 5.89
N ARG A 14 -1.44 33.95 6.86
CA ARG A 14 -0.98 34.63 8.09
C ARG A 14 0.17 35.63 7.85
N GLY A 15 0.73 35.66 6.63
CA GLY A 15 1.67 36.69 6.19
C GLY A 15 3.14 36.48 6.64
N GLY A 16 4.06 37.14 5.92
CA GLY A 16 5.49 37.19 6.25
C GLY A 16 6.35 36.04 5.71
N MET A 17 7.68 36.26 5.64
CA MET A 17 8.66 35.24 5.19
C MET A 17 8.63 33.98 6.07
N VAL A 18 8.37 34.12 7.37
CA VAL A 18 8.28 33.01 8.32
C VAL A 18 7.04 32.13 8.04
N GLY A 19 5.92 32.73 7.64
CA GLY A 19 4.71 31.99 7.26
C GLY A 19 4.91 31.16 5.99
N ALA A 20 5.55 31.75 4.98
CA ALA A 20 5.91 31.06 3.74
C ALA A 20 6.89 29.90 3.99
N PHE A 21 7.92 30.11 4.82
CA PHE A 21 8.88 29.08 5.18
C PHE A 21 8.24 27.91 5.92
N LYS A 22 7.34 28.17 6.89
CA LYS A 22 6.60 27.13 7.61
C LYS A 22 5.69 26.31 6.69
N ALA A 23 4.98 26.96 5.78
CA ALA A 23 4.14 26.27 4.80
C ALA A 23 4.98 25.40 3.85
N ALA A 24 6.15 25.89 3.42
CA ALA A 24 7.08 25.12 2.59
C ALA A 24 7.60 23.87 3.31
N LEU A 25 8.11 24.01 4.55
CA LEU A 25 8.57 22.87 5.34
C LEU A 25 7.46 21.85 5.61
N ALA A 26 6.25 22.31 5.98
CA ALA A 26 5.11 21.42 6.19
C ALA A 26 4.73 20.67 4.90
N GLY A 27 4.72 21.34 3.75
CA GLY A 27 4.50 20.72 2.44
C GLY A 27 5.54 19.66 2.12
N ILE A 28 6.82 19.96 2.34
CA ILE A 28 7.92 19.00 2.13
C ILE A 28 7.73 17.76 3.01
N ILE A 29 7.48 17.91 4.30
CA ILE A 29 7.31 16.77 5.22
C ILE A 29 6.11 15.91 4.82
N ILE A 30 4.99 16.52 4.41
CA ILE A 30 3.78 15.80 4.02
C ILE A 30 4.00 14.97 2.74
N VAL A 31 4.77 15.50 1.78
CA VAL A 31 5.03 14.82 0.50
C VAL A 31 6.19 13.83 0.62
N ALA A 32 7.32 14.26 1.19
CA ALA A 32 8.54 13.46 1.27
C ALA A 32 8.52 12.45 2.43
N GLY A 33 7.74 12.70 3.48
CA GLY A 33 7.70 11.84 4.68
C GLY A 33 7.37 10.39 4.36
N PRO A 34 6.23 10.08 3.73
CA PRO A 34 5.88 8.69 3.38
C PRO A 34 6.92 8.01 2.47
N TRP A 35 7.53 8.78 1.57
CA TRP A 35 8.53 8.27 0.64
C TRP A 35 9.86 7.95 1.34
N LEU A 36 10.33 8.82 2.24
CA LEU A 36 11.52 8.59 3.05
C LEU A 36 11.36 7.37 3.97
N VAL A 37 10.21 7.22 4.61
CA VAL A 37 9.90 6.03 5.43
C VAL A 37 9.98 4.76 4.59
N SER A 38 9.52 4.81 3.34
CA SER A 38 9.59 3.66 2.42
C SER A 38 11.04 3.31 2.05
N ILE A 39 11.89 4.30 1.76
CA ILE A 39 13.31 4.08 1.46
C ILE A 39 14.04 3.45 2.65
N LEU A 40 13.81 4.00 3.85
CA LEU A 40 14.41 3.47 5.07
C LEU A 40 13.94 2.03 5.34
N GLY A 41 12.64 1.77 5.14
CA GLY A 41 12.07 0.42 5.26
C GLY A 41 12.70 -0.58 4.30
N ILE A 42 12.83 -0.23 3.01
CA ILE A 42 13.46 -1.10 1.99
C ILE A 42 14.95 -1.30 2.29
N SER A 43 15.67 -0.25 2.68
CA SER A 43 17.09 -0.33 3.04
C SER A 43 17.31 -1.27 4.23
N PHE A 44 16.44 -1.19 5.23
CA PHE A 44 16.47 -2.06 6.40
C PHE A 44 16.15 -3.52 6.05
N LEU A 45 15.09 -3.73 5.24
CA LEU A 45 14.73 -5.04 4.71
C LEU A 45 15.88 -5.68 3.91
N TYR A 46 16.55 -4.89 3.08
CA TYR A 46 17.68 -5.35 2.28
C TYR A 46 18.82 -5.83 3.18
N GLN A 47 19.24 -5.04 4.18
CA GLN A 47 20.30 -5.43 5.11
C GLN A 47 20.00 -6.72 5.88
N ILE A 48 18.76 -6.87 6.38
CA ILE A 48 18.32 -8.10 7.04
C ILE A 48 18.33 -9.27 6.06
N SER A 49 17.83 -9.07 4.84
CA SER A 49 17.76 -10.14 3.85
C SER A 49 19.15 -10.63 3.41
N SER A 50 20.10 -9.72 3.22
CA SER A 50 21.46 -10.06 2.79
C SER A 50 22.23 -10.79 3.88
N THR A 51 21.97 -10.47 5.15
CA THR A 51 22.61 -11.14 6.30
C THR A 51 21.97 -12.50 6.60
N ALA A 52 20.65 -12.63 6.47
CA ALA A 52 19.93 -13.86 6.79
C ALA A 52 19.95 -14.91 5.67
N PHE A 53 19.92 -14.49 4.40
CA PHE A 53 19.74 -15.39 3.25
C PHE A 53 20.92 -15.43 2.28
N GLY A 54 22.02 -14.73 2.57
CA GLY A 54 23.23 -14.71 1.73
C GLY A 54 22.93 -14.32 0.29
N GLU A 55 23.35 -15.15 -0.68
CA GLU A 55 23.12 -14.93 -2.12
C GLU A 55 21.63 -14.88 -2.52
N HIS A 56 20.73 -15.43 -1.71
CA HIS A 56 19.29 -15.41 -1.97
C HIS A 56 18.56 -14.20 -1.37
N GLY A 57 19.24 -13.35 -0.57
CA GLY A 57 18.65 -12.18 0.05
C GLY A 57 18.09 -11.16 -0.95
N MET A 58 18.77 -11.02 -2.10
CA MET A 58 18.34 -10.13 -3.17
C MET A 58 17.04 -10.62 -3.83
N LEU A 59 16.88 -11.94 -4.02
CA LEU A 59 15.66 -12.54 -4.58
C LEU A 59 14.47 -12.34 -3.64
N PHE A 60 14.69 -12.50 -2.33
CA PHE A 60 13.66 -12.25 -1.32
C PHE A 60 13.22 -10.78 -1.32
N THR A 61 14.17 -9.85 -1.26
CA THR A 61 13.86 -8.41 -1.29
C THR A 61 13.13 -8.04 -2.59
N ALA A 62 13.57 -8.56 -3.73
CA ALA A 62 12.88 -8.35 -5.00
C ALA A 62 11.45 -8.88 -4.97
N ALA A 63 11.22 -10.09 -4.46
CA ALA A 63 9.87 -10.66 -4.37
C ALA A 63 8.93 -9.80 -3.52
N VAL A 64 9.41 -9.29 -2.38
CA VAL A 64 8.62 -8.39 -1.51
C VAL A 64 8.31 -7.08 -2.22
N VAL A 65 9.34 -6.41 -2.77
CA VAL A 65 9.20 -5.11 -3.42
C VAL A 65 8.28 -5.19 -4.64
N TYR A 66 8.47 -6.19 -5.50
CA TYR A 66 7.63 -6.36 -6.68
C TYR A 66 6.20 -6.77 -6.31
N SER A 67 6.00 -7.62 -5.30
CA SER A 67 4.66 -7.95 -4.83
C SER A 67 3.90 -6.70 -4.37
N TYR A 68 4.57 -5.82 -3.62
CA TYR A 68 3.99 -4.55 -3.19
C TYR A 68 3.70 -3.61 -4.37
N ALA A 69 4.65 -3.47 -5.30
CA ALA A 69 4.50 -2.62 -6.48
C ALA A 69 3.34 -3.07 -7.38
N PHE A 70 3.24 -4.36 -7.68
CA PHE A 70 2.14 -4.90 -8.48
C PHE A 70 0.79 -4.80 -7.76
N SER A 71 0.75 -5.01 -6.45
CA SER A 71 -0.48 -4.85 -5.66
C SER A 71 -0.98 -3.40 -5.76
N LEU A 72 -0.10 -2.41 -5.63
CA LEU A 72 -0.46 -1.00 -5.79
C LEU A 72 -0.87 -0.66 -7.22
N PHE A 73 -0.19 -1.20 -8.24
CA PHE A 73 -0.54 -0.93 -9.63
C PHE A 73 -1.92 -1.49 -9.99
N LEU A 74 -2.21 -2.73 -9.60
CA LEU A 74 -3.46 -3.41 -9.94
C LEU A 74 -4.65 -2.88 -9.11
N PHE A 75 -4.47 -2.71 -7.81
CA PHE A 75 -5.56 -2.34 -6.91
C PHE A 75 -5.61 -0.85 -6.57
N GLY A 76 -4.63 -0.04 -7.01
CA GLY A 76 -4.58 1.39 -6.69
C GLY A 76 -5.78 2.18 -7.19
N GLY A 77 -6.22 1.94 -8.44
CA GLY A 77 -7.44 2.55 -8.97
C GLY A 77 -8.70 2.10 -8.24
N PHE A 78 -8.76 0.80 -7.90
CA PHE A 78 -9.86 0.24 -7.11
C PHE A 78 -9.93 0.87 -5.71
N HIS A 79 -8.78 1.03 -5.03
CA HIS A 79 -8.68 1.69 -3.74
C HIS A 79 -9.23 3.12 -3.77
N TYR A 80 -8.96 3.87 -4.83
CA TYR A 80 -9.49 5.23 -4.98
C TYR A 80 -11.02 5.24 -5.01
N ILE A 81 -11.63 4.41 -5.86
CA ILE A 81 -13.10 4.32 -5.97
C ILE A 81 -13.70 3.80 -4.65
N PHE A 82 -13.10 2.77 -4.06
CA PHE A 82 -13.52 2.18 -2.80
C PHE A 82 -13.52 3.22 -1.67
N THR A 83 -12.45 4.02 -1.53
CA THR A 83 -12.39 5.06 -0.50
C THR A 83 -13.49 6.08 -0.63
N ARG A 84 -13.80 6.51 -1.85
CA ARG A 84 -14.87 7.47 -2.10
C ARG A 84 -16.23 6.88 -1.73
N TYR A 85 -16.51 5.66 -2.20
CA TYR A 85 -17.77 4.99 -1.93
C TYR A 85 -18.02 4.76 -0.44
N ILE A 86 -17.01 4.26 0.29
CA ILE A 86 -17.10 4.05 1.73
C ILE A 86 -17.27 5.38 2.48
N ALA A 87 -16.54 6.43 2.10
CA ALA A 87 -16.69 7.74 2.72
C ALA A 87 -18.12 8.29 2.57
N ASP A 88 -18.72 8.12 1.39
CA ASP A 88 -20.09 8.56 1.12
C ASP A 88 -21.11 7.75 1.96
N LEU A 89 -20.93 6.43 2.12
CA LEU A 89 -21.78 5.59 2.97
C LEU A 89 -21.67 5.94 4.46
N ILE A 90 -20.46 6.16 4.96
CA ILE A 90 -20.25 6.55 6.36
C ILE A 90 -20.87 7.92 6.62
N TYR A 91 -20.76 8.86 5.67
CA TYR A 91 -21.37 10.19 5.79
C TYR A 91 -22.90 10.12 5.93
N VAL A 92 -23.56 9.22 5.19
CA VAL A 92 -25.02 8.99 5.28
C VAL A 92 -25.40 8.06 6.46
N LYS A 93 -24.42 7.64 7.28
CA LYS A 93 -24.57 6.75 8.46
C LYS A 93 -25.07 5.34 8.12
N GLU A 94 -24.82 4.86 6.91
CA GLU A 94 -25.19 3.51 6.46
C GLU A 94 -24.11 2.47 6.78
N ASN A 95 -23.74 2.34 8.06
CA ASN A 95 -22.62 1.53 8.51
C ASN A 95 -22.72 0.04 8.09
N GLY A 96 -23.94 -0.52 8.07
CA GLY A 96 -24.16 -1.90 7.63
C GLY A 96 -23.80 -2.12 6.16
N ARG A 97 -24.11 -1.15 5.30
CA ARG A 97 -23.74 -1.20 3.87
C ARG A 97 -22.25 -0.96 3.67
N ALA A 98 -21.62 -0.13 4.49
CA ALA A 98 -20.18 0.08 4.46
C ALA A 98 -19.41 -1.21 4.82
N LEU A 99 -19.86 -1.96 5.84
CA LEU A 99 -19.29 -3.26 6.18
C LEU A 99 -19.53 -4.31 5.08
N GLY A 100 -20.74 -4.36 4.51
CA GLY A 100 -21.04 -5.25 3.37
C GLY A 100 -20.15 -4.96 2.16
N ALA A 101 -19.91 -3.69 1.87
CA ALA A 101 -19.02 -3.26 0.79
C ALA A 101 -17.56 -3.65 1.05
N LEU A 102 -17.09 -3.61 2.31
CA LEU A 102 -15.76 -4.12 2.66
C LEU A 102 -15.65 -5.63 2.40
N VAL A 103 -16.61 -6.43 2.83
CA VAL A 103 -16.60 -7.88 2.63
C VAL A 103 -16.57 -8.21 1.14
N LEU A 104 -17.41 -7.53 0.34
CA LEU A 104 -17.44 -7.70 -1.10
C LEU A 104 -16.11 -7.29 -1.74
N ALA A 105 -15.51 -6.19 -1.31
CA ALA A 105 -14.19 -5.75 -1.78
C ALA A 105 -13.08 -6.75 -1.42
N VAL A 106 -13.09 -7.33 -0.22
CA VAL A 106 -12.15 -8.37 0.20
C VAL A 106 -12.26 -9.61 -0.68
N VAL A 107 -13.48 -10.08 -0.96
CA VAL A 107 -13.71 -11.23 -1.84
C VAL A 107 -13.25 -10.93 -3.26
N LEU A 108 -13.60 -9.76 -3.80
CA LEU A 108 -13.17 -9.34 -5.14
C LEU A 108 -11.65 -9.26 -5.26
N VAL A 109 -10.97 -8.60 -4.32
CA VAL A 109 -9.50 -8.50 -4.30
C VAL A 109 -8.88 -9.90 -4.13
N GLY A 110 -9.47 -10.76 -3.31
CA GLY A 110 -9.05 -12.16 -3.17
C GLY A 110 -9.14 -12.96 -4.47
N ILE A 111 -10.23 -12.83 -5.22
CA ILE A 111 -10.40 -13.51 -6.52
C ILE A 111 -9.47 -12.90 -7.58
N LEU A 112 -9.40 -11.58 -7.67
CA LEU A 112 -8.57 -10.89 -8.66
C LEU A 112 -7.08 -11.11 -8.44
N SER A 113 -6.65 -11.28 -7.18
CA SER A 113 -5.26 -11.63 -6.84
C SER A 113 -4.87 -13.05 -7.26
N ALA A 114 -5.83 -13.92 -7.61
CA ALA A 114 -5.53 -15.22 -8.20
C ALA A 114 -4.93 -15.11 -9.62
N VAL A 115 -5.22 -14.05 -10.37
CA VAL A 115 -4.67 -13.87 -11.73
C VAL A 115 -3.14 -13.63 -11.69
N PRO A 116 -2.61 -12.67 -10.90
CA PRO A 116 -1.17 -12.55 -10.67
C PRO A 116 -0.52 -13.81 -10.10
N ALA A 117 -1.25 -14.57 -9.28
CA ALA A 117 -0.76 -15.83 -8.73
C ALA A 117 -0.50 -16.90 -9.79
N LEU A 118 -1.38 -17.00 -10.80
CA LEU A 118 -1.17 -17.91 -11.92
C LEU A 118 0.03 -17.48 -12.78
N VAL A 119 0.19 -16.17 -13.00
CA VAL A 119 1.31 -15.59 -13.75
C VAL A 119 2.64 -15.85 -13.03
N THR A 120 2.72 -15.67 -11.71
CA THR A 120 3.96 -15.95 -10.96
C THR A 120 4.31 -17.44 -10.98
N VAL A 121 3.32 -18.33 -10.97
CA VAL A 121 3.54 -19.78 -11.06
C VAL A 121 4.05 -20.19 -12.45
N SER A 122 3.54 -19.58 -13.53
CA SER A 122 3.88 -19.94 -14.91
C SER A 122 5.17 -19.32 -15.43
N PHE A 123 5.52 -18.09 -15.03
CA PHE A 123 6.66 -17.35 -15.60
C PHE A 123 7.95 -17.43 -14.78
N LEU A 124 7.92 -17.81 -13.49
CA LEU A 124 9.13 -18.00 -12.70
C LEU A 124 9.72 -19.41 -12.90
N ASP A 125 10.74 -19.51 -13.75
CA ASP A 125 11.56 -20.71 -13.91
C ASP A 125 12.66 -20.73 -12.82
N LEU A 126 12.31 -21.23 -11.64
CA LEU A 126 13.20 -21.29 -10.47
C LEU A 126 14.03 -22.58 -10.41
N LYS A 127 14.64 -22.98 -11.54
CA LYS A 127 15.46 -24.20 -11.63
C LYS A 127 16.70 -24.19 -10.72
N MET A 128 17.08 -23.03 -10.19
CA MET A 128 18.20 -22.82 -9.27
C MET A 128 17.87 -23.06 -7.79
N LEU A 129 16.59 -23.22 -7.40
CA LEU A 129 16.18 -23.43 -6.00
C LEU A 129 15.91 -24.90 -5.70
N GLN A 130 16.31 -25.35 -4.50
CA GLN A 130 16.03 -26.72 -4.02
C GLN A 130 14.52 -27.00 -3.83
N PHE A 131 13.71 -25.97 -3.55
CA PHE A 131 12.25 -26.08 -3.36
C PHE A 131 11.47 -24.99 -4.12
N PRO A 132 11.32 -25.09 -5.45
CA PRO A 132 10.68 -24.06 -6.27
C PRO A 132 9.17 -23.93 -6.01
N GLY A 133 8.50 -25.02 -5.62
CA GLY A 133 7.06 -25.01 -5.33
C GLY A 133 6.70 -24.20 -4.08
N LEU A 134 7.46 -24.39 -2.99
CA LEU A 134 7.24 -23.68 -1.72
C LEU A 134 7.45 -22.17 -1.88
N TYR A 135 8.48 -21.77 -2.63
CA TYR A 135 8.75 -20.36 -2.89
C TYR A 135 7.63 -19.70 -3.69
N LYS A 136 7.11 -20.38 -4.72
CA LYS A 136 5.98 -19.90 -5.52
C LYS A 136 4.72 -19.71 -4.66
N SER A 137 4.35 -20.70 -3.85
CA SER A 137 3.20 -20.57 -2.95
C SER A 137 3.39 -19.47 -1.92
N ALA A 138 4.59 -19.31 -1.37
CA ALA A 138 4.89 -18.26 -0.39
C ALA A 138 4.79 -16.86 -1.02
N ALA A 139 5.29 -16.67 -2.25
CA ALA A 139 5.19 -15.41 -2.97
C ALA A 139 3.73 -15.04 -3.27
N VAL A 140 2.91 -16.02 -3.66
CA VAL A 140 1.47 -15.83 -3.87
C VAL A 140 0.76 -15.43 -2.58
N LEU A 141 1.01 -16.16 -1.49
CA LEU A 141 0.42 -15.86 -0.19
C LEU A 141 0.81 -14.47 0.31
N LEU A 142 2.07 -14.09 0.13
CA LEU A 142 2.56 -12.76 0.47
C LEU A 142 1.84 -11.67 -0.34
N PHE A 143 1.69 -11.86 -1.65
CA PHE A 143 0.97 -10.93 -2.51
C PHE A 143 -0.49 -10.73 -2.07
N VAL A 144 -1.23 -11.83 -1.89
CA VAL A 144 -2.64 -11.79 -1.46
C VAL A 144 -2.77 -11.09 -0.11
N THR A 145 -1.89 -11.43 0.84
CA THR A 145 -1.90 -10.84 2.19
C THR A 145 -1.65 -9.34 2.14
N ILE A 146 -0.68 -8.89 1.34
CA ILE A 146 -0.38 -7.46 1.16
C ILE A 146 -1.60 -6.72 0.58
N SER A 147 -2.25 -7.28 -0.44
CA SER A 147 -3.41 -6.64 -1.06
C SER A 147 -4.59 -6.52 -0.08
N LEU A 148 -4.87 -7.57 0.70
CA LEU A 148 -5.93 -7.56 1.70
C LEU A 148 -5.65 -6.61 2.86
N ILE A 149 -4.44 -6.63 3.42
CA ILE A 149 -4.04 -5.72 4.50
C ILE A 149 -4.16 -4.27 4.02
N SER A 150 -3.70 -3.99 2.80
CA SER A 150 -3.78 -2.65 2.22
C SER A 150 -5.23 -2.15 2.14
N LEU A 151 -6.16 -3.00 1.70
CA LEU A 151 -7.59 -2.67 1.65
C LEU A 151 -8.19 -2.41 3.04
N VAL A 152 -7.89 -3.27 4.02
CA VAL A 152 -8.39 -3.15 5.40
C VAL A 152 -7.85 -1.89 6.07
N MET A 153 -6.55 -1.59 5.89
CA MET A 153 -5.92 -0.38 6.42
C MET A 153 -6.59 0.89 5.90
N ILE A 154 -6.96 0.91 4.62
CA ILE A 154 -7.70 2.00 4.01
C ILE A 154 -9.07 2.17 4.68
N PHE A 155 -9.81 1.08 4.87
CA PHE A 155 -11.13 1.10 5.51
C PHE A 155 -11.07 1.61 6.95
N ILE A 156 -10.13 1.11 7.77
CA ILE A 156 -9.94 1.57 9.16
C ILE A 156 -9.60 3.07 9.20
N THR A 157 -8.78 3.54 8.26
CA THR A 157 -8.42 4.96 8.17
C THR A 157 -9.64 5.84 7.90
N LEU A 158 -10.60 5.35 7.12
CA LEU A 158 -11.87 6.08 6.86
C LEU A 158 -12.74 6.11 8.11
N LEU A 159 -12.93 4.97 8.79
CA LEU A 159 -13.70 4.91 10.04
C LEU A 159 -13.13 5.79 11.16
N LYS A 160 -11.81 6.01 11.19
CA LYS A 160 -11.20 6.89 12.20
C LYS A 160 -11.43 8.37 11.91
N ARG A 161 -11.70 8.74 10.65
CA ARG A 161 -11.82 10.13 10.20
C ARG A 161 -13.26 10.65 10.20
N TYR A 162 -14.26 9.78 10.21
CA TYR A 162 -15.68 10.09 10.17
C TYR A 162 -16.38 9.49 11.38
#